data_AF-A0A0F9LPJ3-F1
#
_entry.id   AF-A0A0F9LPJ3-F1
#
_cell.length_a   1.000
_cell.length_b   1.000
_cell.length_c   1.000
_cell.angle_alpha   90.00
_cell.angle_beta   90.00
_cell.angle_gamma   90.00
#
_symmetry.space_group_name_H-M   'P 1'
#
loop_
_entity.id
_entity.type
_entity.pdbx_description
1 polymer ?
#
loop_
_entity_poly.entity_id
_entity_poly.type
_entity_poly.pdbx_seq_one_letter_code
_entity_poly.pdbx_strand_id
1 'polypeptide(L)'
;MENEDLKVVLHLTGNQALLGVQEKGTDPVLERLEAATLEEALGSVPAVLHRARERWAETPRNPAHEAPPAPPSPPTAPPPRSAGQGQMQRLL
;
A
#
# COMPACT_ATOMS: atom_id res chain seq x y z
N MET A 1 -14.59 -22.95 -19.70
CA MET A 1 -14.73 -21.98 -18.60
C MET A 1 -13.32 -21.74 -18.10
N GLU A 2 -12.77 -20.54 -18.27
CA GLU A 2 -11.53 -20.21 -17.59
C GLU A 2 -11.80 -20.34 -16.09
N ASN A 3 -10.95 -21.08 -15.37
CA ASN A 3 -11.05 -21.11 -13.93
C ASN A 3 -10.80 -19.69 -13.42
N GLU A 4 -11.84 -19.05 -12.90
CA GLU A 4 -11.72 -17.83 -12.11
C GLU A 4 -10.85 -18.18 -10.90
N ASP A 5 -9.60 -17.73 -10.91
CA ASP A 5 -8.68 -17.92 -9.79
C ASP A 5 -9.15 -17.00 -8.65
N LEU A 6 -9.81 -17.60 -7.66
CA LEU A 6 -10.27 -16.93 -6.45
C LEU A 6 -9.32 -17.25 -5.29
N LYS A 7 -8.69 -16.21 -4.76
CA LYS A 7 -7.88 -16.28 -3.56
C LYS A 7 -8.69 -15.82 -2.35
N VAL A 8 -8.67 -16.62 -1.30
CA VAL A 8 -9.22 -16.27 0.03
C VAL A 8 -8.08 -16.31 1.04
N VAL A 9 -7.97 -15.25 1.85
CA VAL A 9 -7.00 -15.15 2.96
C VAL A 9 -7.77 -14.90 4.24
N LEU A 10 -7.49 -15.70 5.27
CA LEU A 10 -8.19 -15.59 6.54
C LEU A 10 -7.16 -15.58 7.67
N HIS A 11 -7.23 -14.56 8.52
CA HIS A 11 -6.38 -14.43 9.70
C HIS A 11 -7.25 -14.29 10.95
N LEU A 12 -7.17 -15.26 11.85
CA LEU A 12 -7.90 -15.27 13.13
C LEU A 12 -7.02 -14.72 14.24
N THR A 13 -7.59 -13.87 15.09
CA THR A 13 -6.92 -13.33 16.28
C THR A 13 -7.96 -13.14 17.38
N GLY A 14 -7.96 -14.02 18.38
CA GLY A 14 -8.98 -14.02 19.43
C GLY A 14 -10.37 -14.26 18.86
N ASN A 15 -11.30 -13.33 19.12
CA ASN A 15 -12.67 -13.35 18.61
C ASN A 15 -12.85 -12.55 17.32
N GLN A 16 -11.77 -12.23 16.62
CA GLN A 16 -11.80 -11.46 15.38
C GLN A 16 -11.15 -12.22 14.22
N ALA A 17 -11.68 -11.98 13.02
CA ALA A 17 -11.11 -12.43 11.77
C ALA A 17 -10.83 -11.23 10.84
N LEU A 18 -9.70 -11.26 10.15
CA LEU A 18 -9.48 -10.49 8.94
C LEU A 18 -9.67 -11.41 7.75
N LEU A 19 -10.67 -11.14 6.93
CA LEU A 19 -10.99 -11.90 5.72
C LEU A 19 -10.67 -11.07 4.49
N GLY A 20 -9.86 -11.65 3.60
CA GLY A 20 -9.51 -11.09 2.31
C GLY A 20 -9.98 -11.97 1.16
N VAL A 21 -10.55 -11.37 0.12
CA VAL A 21 -10.91 -12.05 -1.13
C VAL A 21 -10.31 -11.30 -2.33
N GLN A 22 -9.89 -12.05 -3.35
CA GLN A 22 -9.30 -11.48 -4.55
C GLN A 22 -9.52 -12.39 -5.76
N GLU A 23 -9.97 -11.81 -6.86
CA GLU A 23 -9.99 -12.46 -8.18
C GLU A 23 -8.77 -12.02 -9.00
N LYS A 24 -8.41 -12.81 -10.02
CA LYS A 24 -7.29 -12.48 -10.89
C LYS A 24 -7.46 -11.10 -11.52
N GLY A 25 -6.48 -10.22 -11.30
CA GLY A 25 -6.46 -8.89 -11.90
C GLY A 25 -7.29 -7.84 -11.15
N THR A 26 -7.91 -8.20 -10.01
CA THR A 26 -8.59 -7.26 -9.12
C THR A 26 -7.76 -6.95 -7.88
N ASP A 27 -8.05 -5.84 -7.22
CA ASP A 27 -7.46 -5.54 -5.92
C ASP A 27 -8.15 -6.34 -4.81
N PRO A 28 -7.41 -6.79 -3.77
CA PRO A 28 -7.99 -7.54 -2.68
C PRO A 28 -8.97 -6.69 -1.88
N VAL A 29 -10.12 -7.27 -1.54
CA VAL A 29 -11.07 -6.69 -0.60
C VAL A 29 -10.85 -7.32 0.77
N LEU A 30 -10.60 -6.50 1.78
CA LEU A 30 -10.33 -6.90 3.16
C LEU A 30 -11.45 -6.42 4.08
N GLU A 31 -12.03 -7.32 4.86
CA GLU A 31 -13.03 -7.01 5.88
C GLU A 31 -12.62 -7.58 7.25
N ARG A 32 -12.86 -6.81 8.31
CA ARG A 32 -12.76 -7.31 9.69
C ARG A 32 -14.13 -7.80 10.14
N LEU A 33 -14.15 -8.96 10.77
CA LEU A 33 -15.34 -9.66 11.21
C LEU A 33 -15.15 -10.11 12.66
N GLU A 34 -16.22 -10.15 13.43
CA GLU A 34 -16.25 -10.88 14.70
C GLU A 34 -16.47 -12.37 14.38
N ALA A 35 -15.54 -13.22 14.79
CA ALA A 35 -15.61 -14.66 14.62
C ALA A 35 -14.70 -15.33 15.66
N ALA A 36 -15.28 -16.21 16.48
CA ALA A 36 -14.54 -16.95 17.50
C ALA A 36 -13.90 -18.23 16.93
N THR A 37 -14.41 -18.72 15.81
CA THR A 37 -13.95 -19.97 15.18
C THR A 37 -13.67 -19.78 13.69
N LEU A 38 -12.95 -20.75 13.11
CA LEU A 38 -12.66 -20.78 11.68
C LEU A 38 -13.94 -20.97 10.87
N GLU A 39 -14.85 -21.81 11.34
CA GLU A 39 -16.11 -22.13 10.68
C GLU A 39 -17.03 -20.91 10.58
N GLU A 40 -17.13 -20.10 11.64
CA GLU A 40 -17.85 -18.82 11.62
C GLU A 40 -17.27 -17.85 10.60
N ALA A 41 -15.93 -17.74 10.56
CA ALA A 41 -15.25 -16.87 9.62
C ALA A 41 -15.41 -17.36 8.16
N LEU A 42 -15.34 -18.67 7.92
CA LEU A 42 -15.58 -19.28 6.61
C LEU A 42 -17.03 -19.09 6.13
N GLY A 43 -18.00 -19.13 7.06
CA GLY A 43 -19.41 -18.83 6.77
C GLY A 43 -19.64 -17.43 6.22
N SER A 44 -18.72 -16.49 6.47
CA SER A 44 -18.80 -15.11 5.99
C SER A 44 -18.23 -14.91 4.58
N VAL A 45 -17.47 -15.88 4.04
CA VAL A 45 -16.81 -15.78 2.73
C VAL A 45 -17.77 -15.45 1.58
N PRO A 46 -18.95 -16.11 1.45
CA PRO A 46 -19.85 -15.80 0.35
C PRO A 46 -20.35 -14.35 0.35
N ALA A 47 -20.61 -13.78 1.53
CA ALA A 47 -21.09 -12.41 1.66
C ALA A 47 -19.99 -11.39 1.31
N VAL A 48 -18.76 -11.61 1.79
CA VAL A 48 -17.62 -10.75 1.45
C VAL A 48 -17.28 -10.84 -0.04
N LEU A 49 -17.34 -12.05 -0.63
CA LEU A 49 -17.12 -12.23 -2.06
C LEU A 49 -18.17 -11.50 -2.90
N HIS A 50 -19.44 -11.53 -2.50
CA HIS A 50 -20.50 -10.82 -3.21
C HIS A 50 -20.23 -9.30 -3.25
N ARG A 51 -19.91 -8.69 -2.10
CA ARG A 51 -19.57 -7.27 -2.01
C ARG A 51 -18.30 -6.93 -2.79
N ALA A 52 -17.31 -7.82 -2.77
CA ALA A 52 -16.09 -7.64 -3.53
C ALA A 52 -16.37 -7.58 -5.03
N ARG A 53 -17.24 -8.46 -5.54
CA ARG A 53 -17.67 -8.45 -6.95
C ARG A 53 -18.43 -7.19 -7.32
N GLU A 54 -19.29 -6.68 -6.43
CA GLU A 54 -19.96 -5.39 -6.65
C GLU A 54 -18.93 -4.26 -6.76
N ARG A 55 -17.95 -4.21 -5.85
CA ARG A 55 -16.87 -3.21 -5.90
C ARG A 55 -16.01 -3.34 -7.16
N TRP A 56 -15.66 -4.56 -7.56
CA TRP A 56 -14.85 -4.79 -8.76
C TRP A 56 -15.61 -4.46 -10.04
N ALA A 57 -16.93 -4.59 -10.07
CA ALA A 57 -17.75 -4.18 -11.21
C ALA A 57 -17.70 -2.65 -11.42
N GLU A 58 -17.60 -1.86 -10.33
CA GLU A 58 -17.44 -0.41 -10.40
C GLU A 58 -15.99 0.01 -10.70
N THR A 59 -15.03 -0.61 -10.00
CA THR A 59 -13.61 -0.28 -10.11
C THR A 59 -12.77 -1.53 -9.77
N PRO A 60 -12.31 -2.30 -10.78
CA PRO A 60 -11.57 -3.55 -10.56
C PRO A 60 -10.27 -3.35 -9.77
N ARG A 61 -9.60 -2.22 -10.00
CA ARG A 61 -8.35 -1.82 -9.36
C ARG A 61 -8.44 -0.37 -8.95
N ASN A 62 -7.98 -0.06 -7.74
CA ASN A 62 -7.91 1.31 -7.25
C ASN A 62 -7.03 2.12 -8.21
N PRO A 63 -7.48 3.30 -8.68
CA PRO A 63 -6.69 4.12 -9.59
C PRO A 63 -5.33 4.44 -8.96
N ALA A 64 -4.31 4.55 -9.81
CA ALA A 64 -2.98 4.92 -9.37
C ALA A 64 -3.05 6.24 -8.60
N HIS A 65 -2.42 6.28 -7.42
CA HIS A 65 -2.36 7.51 -6.64
C HIS A 65 -1.53 8.56 -7.39
N GLU A 66 -2.16 9.67 -7.77
CA GLU A 66 -1.46 10.86 -8.25
C GLU A 66 -1.06 11.72 -7.04
N ALA A 67 0.22 11.75 -6.73
CA ALA A 67 0.74 12.61 -5.67
C ALA A 67 0.64 14.08 -6.10
N PRO A 68 0.31 15.01 -5.17
CA PRO A 68 0.39 16.43 -5.46
C PRO A 68 1.82 16.83 -5.83
N PRO A 69 2.00 17.87 -6.66
CA PRO A 69 3.34 18.33 -7.04
C PRO A 69 4.16 18.69 -5.81
N ALA A 70 5.44 18.27 -5.81
CA ALA A 70 6.34 18.56 -4.71
C ALA A 70 6.51 20.08 -4.52
N PRO A 71 6.61 20.56 -3.27
CA PRO A 71 6.93 21.96 -3.02
C PRO A 71 8.33 22.31 -3.58
N PRO A 72 8.55 23.57 -4.00
CA PRO A 72 9.85 23.99 -4.51
C PRO A 72 10.94 23.78 -3.45
N SER A 73 12.10 23.26 -3.88
CA SER A 73 13.25 23.07 -2.99
C SER A 73 13.80 24.42 -2.51
N PRO A 74 14.24 24.52 -1.24
CA PRO A 74 14.89 25.73 -0.75
C PRO A 74 16.21 25.96 -1.48
N PRO A 75 16.61 27.23 -1.69
CA PRO A 75 17.86 27.55 -2.36
C PRO A 75 19.06 26.99 -1.58
N THR A 76 19.98 26.33 -2.31
CA THR A 76 21.23 25.80 -1.76
C THR A 76 22.06 26.93 -1.18
N ALA A 77 22.45 26.82 0.10
CA ALA A 77 23.37 27.77 0.73
C ALA A 77 24.75 27.74 0.02
N PRO A 78 25.39 28.90 -0.19
CA PRO A 78 26.71 28.94 -0.80
C PRO A 78 27.74 28.21 0.08
N PRO A 79 28.75 27.56 -0.54
CA PRO A 79 29.76 26.84 0.21
C PRO A 79 30.55 27.79 1.14
N PRO A 80 30.99 27.34 2.33
CA PRO A 80 31.81 28.15 3.20
C PRO A 80 33.14 28.48 2.50
N ARG A 81 33.49 29.77 2.44
CA ARG A 81 34.80 30.21 1.97
C ARG A 81 35.85 29.67 2.94
N SER A 82 36.72 28.78 2.45
CA SER A 82 37.89 28.35 3.19
C SER A 82 38.84 29.55 3.38
N ALA A 83 38.92 30.07 4.60
CA ALA A 83 40.00 30.95 5.01
C ALA A 83 41.23 30.08 5.31
N GLY A 84 42.04 29.82 4.28
CA GLY A 84 43.21 28.96 4.35
C GLY A 84 44.45 29.62 3.74
N GLN A 85 45.20 30.29 4.60
CA GLN A 85 46.63 30.60 4.56
C GLN A 85 47.42 30.21 3.30
N GLY A 86 47.96 31.22 2.62
CA GLY A 86 49.06 31.09 1.65
C GLY A 86 50.15 32.13 1.95
N GLN A 87 50.86 31.94 3.06
CA GLN A 87 52.12 32.62 3.33
C GLN A 87 53.24 31.87 2.57
N MET A 88 54.18 32.66 2.02
CA MET A 88 55.49 32.28 1.48
C MET A 88 55.58 31.73 0.05
N GLN A 89 56.18 32.54 -0.82
CA GLN A 89 57.49 32.34 -1.49
C GLN A 89 57.60 33.38 -2.62
N ARG A 90 58.71 34.02 -3.02
CA ARG A 90 60.14 34.11 -2.61
C ARG A 90 60.80 35.02 -3.67
N LEU A 91 61.83 35.81 -3.30
CA LEU A 91 62.90 36.38 -4.18
C LEU A 91 62.45 37.37 -5.29
N LEU A 92 63.05 38.55 -5.49
CA LEU A 92 64.45 39.01 -5.42
C LEU A 92 64.52 40.44 -4.87
#